data_AF-F2L9L6-F1
#
_entry.id   AF-F2L9L6-F1
#
_cell.length_a   1.000
_cell.length_b   1.000
_cell.length_c   1.000
_cell.angle_alpha   90.00
_cell.angle_beta   90.00
_cell.angle_gamma   90.00
#
_symmetry.space_group_name_H-M   'P 1'
#
loop_
_entity.id
_entity.type
_entity.pdbx_description
1 polymer ?
#
loop_
_entity_poly.entity_id
_entity_poly.type
_entity_poly.pdbx_seq_one_letter_code
_entity_poly.pdbx_strand_id
1 'polypeptide(L)'
;MNATDANRYIGLPWRSGARGPDAFDCWGLLAWVQVHHFGVALPDLPSFLDDRRDLYQAMVETDRWRVVPTAFHGCGVLLRGGDRPHVGVYLEIDSGGVLHAQEGSGVVWTELRNLKRMGYPRASWYRL
;
A
#
# COMPACT_ATOMS: atom_id res chain seq x y z
N MET A 1 -0.50 13.35 4.91
CA MET A 1 0.94 13.00 4.98
C MET A 1 1.70 13.90 4.01
N ASN A 2 2.82 14.51 4.37
CA ASN A 2 3.62 15.31 3.41
C ASN A 2 4.94 14.61 3.03
N ALA A 3 5.78 15.27 2.21
CA ALA A 3 7.07 14.72 1.79
C ALA A 3 8.05 14.49 2.96
N THR A 4 8.04 15.36 3.98
CA THR A 4 8.86 15.19 5.18
C THR A 4 8.45 13.94 5.95
N ASP A 5 7.14 13.68 6.07
CA ASP A 5 6.64 12.47 6.70
C ASP A 5 7.02 11.23 5.89
N ALA A 6 6.86 11.26 4.57
CA ALA A 6 7.20 10.15 3.68
C ALA A 6 8.68 9.77 3.74
N ASN A 7 9.57 10.77 3.79
CA ASN A 7 11.02 10.55 3.86
C ASN A 7 11.46 9.79 5.11
N ARG A 8 10.68 9.80 6.19
CA ARG A 8 10.99 9.01 7.41
C ARG A 8 10.91 7.51 7.18
N TYR A 9 10.14 7.09 6.16
CA TYR A 9 9.99 5.67 5.83
C TYR A 9 11.01 5.19 4.81
N ILE A 10 11.47 6.05 3.92
CA ILE A 10 12.33 5.68 2.79
C ILE A 10 13.60 4.98 3.30
N GLY A 11 13.88 3.81 2.73
CA GLY A 11 15.04 2.99 3.08
C GLY A 11 14.84 2.09 4.30
N LEU A 12 13.71 2.18 5.02
CA LEU A 12 13.43 1.23 6.10
C LEU A 12 13.39 -0.22 5.56
N PRO A 13 13.97 -1.18 6.29
CA PRO A 13 14.05 -2.58 5.86
C PRO A 13 12.70 -3.19 5.49
N TRP A 14 12.74 -4.02 4.44
CA TRP A 14 11.64 -4.94 4.17
C TRP A 14 11.81 -6.21 5.00
N ARG A 15 10.74 -6.66 5.67
CA ARG A 15 10.68 -7.95 6.37
C ARG A 15 9.27 -8.53 6.28
N SER A 16 9.15 -9.79 5.83
CA SER A 16 7.86 -10.49 5.77
C SER A 16 7.16 -10.49 7.14
N GLY A 17 5.88 -10.09 7.18
CA GLY A 17 5.09 -10.02 8.40
C GLY A 17 5.36 -8.79 9.26
N ALA A 18 6.29 -7.91 8.89
CA ALA A 18 6.62 -6.76 9.71
C ALA A 18 5.51 -5.69 9.68
N ARG A 19 5.32 -5.03 10.82
CA ARG A 19 4.25 -4.06 11.09
C ARG A 19 4.79 -2.74 11.66
N GLY A 20 6.05 -2.41 11.41
CA GLY A 20 6.69 -1.19 11.91
C GLY A 20 7.16 -1.25 13.37
N PRO A 21 7.78 -0.15 13.86
CA PRO A 21 8.18 1.02 13.08
C PRO A 21 9.49 0.80 12.29
N ASP A 22 10.31 -0.17 12.67
CA ASP A 22 11.69 -0.30 12.16
C ASP A 22 11.81 -1.12 10.86
N ALA A 23 10.75 -1.83 10.47
CA ALA A 23 10.69 -2.61 9.24
C ALA A 23 9.24 -2.86 8.83
N PHE A 24 9.01 -3.07 7.53
CA PHE A 24 7.68 -3.27 6.98
C PHE A 24 7.65 -4.35 5.89
N ASP A 25 6.55 -5.10 5.78
CA ASP A 25 6.15 -5.66 4.48
C ASP A 25 5.19 -4.68 3.77
N CYS A 26 4.73 -5.03 2.56
CA CYS A 26 3.86 -4.14 1.79
C CYS A 26 2.51 -3.85 2.49
N TRP A 27 1.92 -4.85 3.17
CA TRP A 27 0.66 -4.68 3.90
C TRP A 27 0.88 -3.88 5.18
N GLY A 28 1.93 -4.21 5.93
CA GLY A 28 2.30 -3.54 7.18
C GLY A 28 2.60 -2.06 6.96
N LEU A 29 3.27 -1.69 5.88
CA LEU A 29 3.47 -0.28 5.54
C LEU A 29 2.13 0.41 5.22
N LEU A 30 1.29 -0.20 4.40
CA LEU A 30 -0.03 0.34 4.06
C LEU A 30 -0.86 0.56 5.32
N ALA A 31 -1.02 -0.47 6.16
CA ALA A 31 -1.79 -0.39 7.41
C ALA A 31 -1.21 0.66 8.38
N TRP A 32 0.12 0.70 8.54
CA TRP A 32 0.77 1.68 9.40
C TRP A 32 0.53 3.11 8.93
N VAL A 33 0.71 3.37 7.64
CA VAL A 33 0.51 4.70 7.07
C VAL A 33 -0.95 5.12 7.19
N GLN A 34 -1.89 4.23 6.88
CA GLN A 34 -3.32 4.53 6.98
C GLN A 34 -3.75 4.89 8.40
N VAL A 35 -3.30 4.15 9.42
CA VAL A 35 -3.71 4.46 10.78
C VAL A 35 -3.02 5.72 11.32
N HIS A 36 -1.72 5.93 11.04
CA HIS A 36 -0.96 7.04 11.62
C HIS A 36 -1.09 8.38 10.89
N HIS A 37 -1.43 8.36 9.58
CA HIS A 37 -1.49 9.59 8.77
C HIS A 37 -2.88 9.90 8.23
N PHE A 38 -3.78 8.91 8.20
CA PHE A 38 -5.11 9.05 7.58
C PHE A 38 -6.26 8.61 8.51
N GLY A 39 -5.95 8.11 9.71
CA GLY A 39 -6.96 7.70 10.70
C GLY A 39 -7.78 6.47 10.30
N VAL A 40 -7.32 5.67 9.33
CA VAL A 40 -8.01 4.47 8.85
C VAL A 40 -7.32 3.23 9.40
N ALA A 41 -8.02 2.46 10.23
CA ALA A 41 -7.54 1.19 10.75
C ALA A 41 -7.86 0.06 9.77
N LEU A 42 -6.83 -0.56 9.20
CA LEU A 42 -6.99 -1.75 8.36
C LEU A 42 -6.96 -3.02 9.19
N PRO A 43 -7.71 -4.06 8.79
CA PRO A 43 -7.56 -5.39 9.39
C PRO A 43 -6.16 -5.94 9.13
N ASP A 44 -5.69 -6.79 10.03
CA ASP A 44 -4.48 -7.58 9.78
C ASP A 44 -4.71 -8.57 8.64
N LEU A 45 -3.64 -8.86 7.91
CA LEU A 45 -3.69 -9.80 6.81
C LEU A 45 -3.49 -11.23 7.32
N PRO A 46 -4.43 -12.17 7.07
CA PRO A 46 -4.30 -13.57 7.47
C PRO A 46 -3.05 -14.24 6.89
N SER A 47 -2.58 -15.33 7.51
CA SER A 47 -1.42 -16.08 7.00
C SER A 47 -1.75 -16.88 5.74
N PHE A 48 -2.94 -17.47 5.66
CA PHE A 48 -3.37 -18.32 4.54
C PHE A 48 -3.99 -17.51 3.41
N LEU A 49 -3.79 -17.96 2.17
CA LEU A 49 -4.23 -17.23 0.98
C LEU A 49 -5.76 -17.18 0.83
N ASP A 50 -6.46 -18.25 1.19
CA ASP A 50 -7.92 -18.32 1.09
C ASP A 50 -8.56 -17.33 2.08
N ASP A 51 -8.08 -17.30 3.33
CA ASP A 51 -8.53 -16.32 4.33
C ASP A 51 -8.29 -14.86 3.89
N ARG A 52 -7.22 -14.58 3.13
CA ARG A 52 -6.96 -13.24 2.57
C ARG A 52 -7.98 -12.88 1.49
N ARG A 53 -8.39 -13.86 0.69
CA ARG A 53 -9.41 -13.68 -0.35
C ARG A 53 -10.76 -13.41 0.29
N ASP A 54 -11.09 -14.15 1.34
CA ASP A 54 -12.33 -13.97 2.10
C ASP A 54 -12.36 -12.59 2.77
N LEU A 55 -11.24 -12.17 3.38
CA LEU A 55 -11.11 -10.82 3.93
C LEU A 55 -11.34 -9.75 2.86
N TYR A 56 -10.69 -9.89 1.69
CA TYR A 56 -10.87 -8.95 0.59
C TYR A 56 -12.33 -8.88 0.13
N GLN A 57 -12.99 -10.02 -0.05
CA GLN A 57 -14.40 -10.09 -0.44
C GLN A 57 -15.28 -9.39 0.60
N ALA A 58 -15.12 -9.70 1.89
CA ALA A 58 -15.88 -9.08 2.96
C ALA A 58 -15.71 -7.55 3.01
N MET A 59 -14.50 -7.03 2.77
CA MET A 59 -14.25 -5.58 2.75
C MET A 59 -14.88 -4.89 1.53
N VAL A 60 -14.92 -5.56 0.38
CA VAL A 60 -15.59 -5.04 -0.83
C VAL A 60 -17.12 -5.09 -0.66
N GLU A 61 -17.67 -6.20 -0.17
CA GLU A 61 -19.12 -6.38 0.04
C GLU A 61 -19.71 -5.39 1.05
N THR A 62 -18.90 -4.98 2.03
CA THR A 62 -19.28 -3.97 3.03
C THR A 62 -18.96 -2.53 2.63
N ASP A 63 -18.57 -2.28 1.36
CA ASP A 63 -18.13 -0.99 0.80
C ASP A 63 -16.99 -0.31 1.59
N ARG A 64 -16.26 -1.07 2.42
CA ARG A 64 -15.09 -0.59 3.16
C ARG A 64 -13.90 -0.40 2.23
N TRP A 65 -13.70 -1.29 1.27
CA TRP A 65 -12.68 -1.17 0.25
C TRP A 65 -13.32 -0.96 -1.11
N ARG A 66 -13.28 0.29 -1.59
CA ARG A 66 -13.94 0.69 -2.83
C ARG A 66 -12.93 1.11 -3.88
N VAL A 67 -12.97 0.45 -5.04
CA VAL A 67 -12.17 0.88 -6.19
C VAL A 67 -12.66 2.24 -6.69
N VAL A 68 -11.75 3.19 -6.87
CA VAL A 68 -12.04 4.54 -7.37
C VAL A 68 -11.31 4.79 -8.70
N PRO A 69 -11.91 5.57 -9.63
CA PRO A 69 -11.35 5.78 -10.97
C PRO A 69 -10.12 6.70 -10.97
N THR A 70 -9.93 7.50 -9.93
CA THR A 70 -8.86 8.49 -9.83
C THR A 70 -8.20 8.39 -8.46
N ALA A 71 -6.87 8.34 -8.44
CA ALA A 71 -6.09 8.35 -7.22
C ALA A 71 -6.31 9.67 -6.46
N PHE A 72 -6.30 9.61 -5.13
CA PHE A 72 -6.34 10.77 -4.27
C PHE A 72 -5.33 10.59 -3.14
N HIS A 73 -4.83 11.69 -2.60
CA HIS A 73 -3.81 11.65 -1.54
C HIS A 73 -4.24 10.73 -0.37
N GLY A 74 -3.44 9.70 -0.08
CA GLY A 74 -3.71 8.71 0.97
C GLY A 74 -4.53 7.49 0.56
N CYS A 75 -4.94 7.38 -0.70
CA CYS A 75 -5.69 6.20 -1.14
C CYS A 75 -4.81 4.95 -1.16
N GLY A 76 -5.41 3.80 -0.88
CA GLY A 76 -4.75 2.50 -1.04
C GLY A 76 -4.46 2.23 -2.52
N VAL A 77 -3.38 1.50 -2.79
CA VAL A 77 -2.99 1.12 -4.15
C VAL A 77 -2.78 -0.37 -4.21
N LEU A 78 -3.43 -1.05 -5.15
CA LEU A 78 -3.06 -2.39 -5.57
C LEU A 78 -2.12 -2.28 -6.78
N LEU A 79 -0.83 -2.50 -6.58
CA LEU A 79 0.21 -2.41 -7.61
C LEU A 79 0.28 -3.69 -8.47
N ARG A 80 0.02 -4.84 -7.85
CA ARG A 80 -0.03 -6.16 -8.49
C ARG A 80 -1.05 -7.04 -7.77
N GLY A 81 -1.94 -7.70 -8.50
CA GLY A 81 -2.87 -8.71 -7.96
C GLY A 81 -2.35 -10.15 -8.06
N GLY A 82 -3.24 -11.13 -7.87
CA GLY A 82 -2.91 -12.56 -7.89
C GLY A 82 -2.46 -13.10 -6.53
N ASP A 83 -1.75 -14.23 -6.50
CA ASP A 83 -1.41 -14.95 -5.26
C ASP A 83 -0.37 -14.25 -4.39
N ARG A 84 0.40 -13.32 -4.97
CA ARG A 84 1.36 -12.47 -4.26
C ARG A 84 1.04 -11.00 -4.53
N PRO A 85 -0.08 -10.50 -3.95
CA PRO A 85 -0.49 -9.13 -4.16
C PRO A 85 0.56 -8.18 -3.59
N HIS A 86 0.70 -7.02 -4.23
CA HIS A 86 1.60 -5.97 -3.80
C HIS A 86 0.84 -4.67 -3.71
N VAL A 87 0.98 -3.98 -2.59
CA VAL A 87 0.19 -2.80 -2.25
C VAL A 87 1.06 -1.64 -1.80
N GLY A 88 0.47 -0.44 -1.76
CA GLY A 88 1.11 0.77 -1.27
C GLY A 88 0.10 1.89 -1.04
N VAL A 89 0.61 3.09 -0.78
CA VAL A 89 -0.19 4.30 -0.57
C VAL A 89 0.14 5.31 -1.64
N TYR A 90 -0.89 5.84 -2.31
CA TYR A 90 -0.70 6.95 -3.24
C TYR A 90 -0.52 8.24 -2.45
N LEU A 91 0.54 8.99 -2.73
CA LEU A 91 0.70 10.35 -2.20
C LEU A 91 0.73 11.35 -3.35
N GLU A 92 -0.09 12.39 -3.22
CA GLU A 92 -0.03 13.56 -4.08
C GLU A 92 1.14 14.46 -3.66
N ILE A 93 2.37 14.00 -3.91
CA ILE A 93 3.62 14.74 -3.72
C ILE A 93 4.23 14.91 -5.11
N ASP A 94 4.59 16.14 -5.46
CA ASP A 94 5.04 16.54 -6.81
C ASP A 94 4.07 16.08 -7.91
N SER A 95 4.47 15.14 -8.74
CA SER A 95 3.67 14.57 -9.85
C SER A 95 2.85 13.34 -9.43
N GLY A 96 2.81 13.02 -8.14
CA GLY A 96 2.17 11.84 -7.61
C GLY A 96 3.02 10.57 -7.72
N GLY A 97 2.83 9.66 -6.77
CA GLY A 97 3.53 8.38 -6.73
C GLY A 97 3.02 7.47 -5.64
N VAL A 98 3.67 6.33 -5.48
CA VAL A 98 3.27 5.30 -4.54
C VAL A 98 4.41 5.02 -3.58
N LEU A 99 4.10 5.10 -2.29
CA LEU A 99 4.97 4.64 -1.20
C LEU A 99 4.67 3.16 -0.95
N HIS A 100 5.67 2.29 -1.05
CA HIS A 100 5.49 0.85 -0.85
C HIS A 100 6.75 0.18 -0.31
N ALA A 101 6.59 -0.91 0.45
CA ALA A 101 7.70 -1.72 0.94
C ALA A 101 7.92 -2.92 0.01
N GLN A 102 9.10 -3.03 -0.59
CA GLN A 102 9.43 -4.06 -1.57
C GLN A 102 10.58 -4.95 -1.08
N GLU A 103 10.39 -6.26 -1.22
CA GLU A 103 11.42 -7.27 -0.93
C GLU A 103 12.72 -6.96 -1.71
N GLY A 104 13.85 -7.01 -1.00
CA GLY A 104 15.17 -6.67 -1.54
C GLY A 104 15.48 -5.18 -1.67
N SER A 105 14.50 -4.27 -1.52
CA SER A 105 14.72 -2.82 -1.65
C SER A 105 14.34 -2.01 -0.40
N GLY A 106 13.49 -2.56 0.47
CA GLY A 106 12.95 -1.80 1.60
C GLY A 106 11.77 -0.92 1.20
N VAL A 107 11.50 0.12 1.97
CA VAL A 107 10.48 1.11 1.64
C VAL A 107 11.00 2.08 0.59
N VAL A 108 10.26 2.20 -0.51
CA VAL A 108 10.61 3.03 -1.66
C VAL A 108 9.43 3.90 -2.09
N TRP A 109 9.77 4.98 -2.79
CA TRP A 109 8.82 5.85 -3.48
C TRP A 109 8.96 5.64 -4.99
N THR A 110 7.85 5.29 -5.64
CA THR A 110 7.81 5.16 -7.10
C THR A 110 6.86 6.19 -7.69
N GLU A 111 7.40 7.13 -8.47
CA GLU A 111 6.59 8.11 -9.21
C GLU A 111 5.58 7.41 -10.15
N LEU A 112 4.40 8.02 -10.31
CA LEU A 112 3.30 7.46 -11.08
C LEU A 112 3.70 7.10 -12.52
N ARG A 113 4.46 7.98 -13.18
CA ARG A 113 4.99 7.77 -14.55
C ARG A 113 5.94 6.58 -14.68
N ASN A 114 6.55 6.16 -13.57
CA ASN A 114 7.53 5.08 -13.54
C ASN A 114 6.94 3.73 -13.12
N LEU A 115 5.71 3.68 -12.58
CA LEU A 115 5.08 2.42 -12.16
C LEU A 115 5.12 1.33 -13.22
N LYS A 116 4.77 1.67 -14.48
CA LYS A 116 4.81 0.72 -15.59
C LYS A 116 6.23 0.18 -15.85
N ARG A 117 7.25 1.03 -15.78
CA ARG A 117 8.66 0.64 -15.95
C ARG A 117 9.16 -0.24 -14.80
N MET A 118 8.60 -0.05 -13.61
CA MET A 118 8.88 -0.84 -12.40
C MET A 118 8.08 -2.16 -12.32
N GLY A 119 7.32 -2.51 -13.37
CA GLY A 119 6.57 -3.77 -13.42
C GLY A 119 5.14 -3.69 -12.83
N TYR A 120 4.60 -2.49 -12.64
CA TYR A 120 3.23 -2.25 -12.17
C TYR A 120 2.35 -1.59 -13.25
N PRO A 121 2.04 -2.29 -14.36
CA PRO A 121 1.34 -1.70 -15.50
C PRO A 121 -0.16 -1.45 -15.28
N ARG A 122 -0.75 -1.99 -14.20
CA ARG A 122 -2.20 -2.00 -13.93
C ARG A 122 -2.50 -1.73 -12.46
N ALA A 123 -2.03 -0.58 -11.96
CA ALA A 123 -2.35 -0.16 -10.61
C ALA A 123 -3.84 0.22 -10.48
N SER A 124 -4.47 -0.17 -9.37
CA SER A 124 -5.85 0.19 -9.03
C SER A 124 -5.87 0.98 -7.72
N TRP A 125 -6.77 1.96 -7.64
CA TRP A 125 -6.89 2.89 -6.51
C TRP A 125 -8.06 2.50 -5.62
N TYR A 126 -7.86 2.55 -4.30
CA TYR A 126 -8.86 2.16 -3.32
C TYR A 126 -9.11 3.28 -2.33
N ARG A 127 -10.38 3.63 -2.14
CA ARG A 127 -10.82 4.24 -0.88
C ARG A 127 -10.92 3.12 0.15
N LEU A 128 -10.20 3.29 1.26
CA LEU A 128 -10.09 2.34 2.36
C LEU A 128 -10.88 2.82 3.59
#